data_AF-A0A969KKS4-F1
#
_entry.id   AF-A0A969KKS4-F1
#
_cell.length_a   1.000
_cell.length_b   1.000
_cell.length_c   1.000
_cell.angle_alpha   90.00
_cell.angle_beta   90.00
_cell.angle_gamma   90.00
#
_symmetry.space_group_name_H-M   'P 1'
#
loop_
_entity.id
_entity.type
_entity.pdbx_description
1 polymer ?
#
loop_
_entity_poly.entity_id
_entity_poly.type
_entity_poly.pdbx_seq_one_letter_code
_entity_poly.pdbx_strand_id
1 'polypeptide(L)'
;MPLKLILPEQVKALEDLGVTVYYLNNPLTFAELYDQVKLVGQLTGHEEEANVLAETLSARVDAVTEAVSSVTEIPTVFYELDGTDPSKPWTTGAGTFMDTMITMAGGTNIGGVLSEQYAQISVEEIVLQNPDFIILGDALYGVTIESIAERAGWADFDRRARK
;
A
#
# COMPACT_ATOMS: atom_id res chain seq x y z
N MET A 1 5.44 7.69 14.51
CA MET A 1 4.16 7.76 15.24
C MET A 1 3.07 7.40 14.24
N PRO A 2 2.18 6.42 14.48
CA PRO A 2 1.14 6.12 13.51
C PRO A 2 0.30 7.38 13.29
N LEU A 3 0.05 7.73 12.03
CA LEU A 3 -0.83 8.85 11.68
C LEU A 3 -2.21 8.59 12.31
N LYS A 4 -2.52 9.29 13.41
CA LYS A 4 -3.86 9.30 13.99
C LYS A 4 -4.73 10.23 13.15
N LEU A 5 -5.18 9.72 12.00
CA LEU A 5 -6.10 10.43 11.10
C LEU A 5 -7.47 10.67 11.76
N ILE A 6 -7.88 9.77 12.67
CA ILE A 6 -9.10 9.89 13.45
C ILE A 6 -8.70 10.15 14.91
N LEU A 7 -9.09 11.31 15.41
CA LEU A 7 -8.78 11.77 16.76
C LEU A 7 -9.91 11.35 17.74
N PRO A 8 -9.60 10.98 19.00
CA PRO A 8 -10.62 10.56 19.97
C PRO A 8 -11.75 11.57 20.16
N GLU A 9 -11.46 12.87 20.07
CA GLU A 9 -12.45 13.94 20.15
C GLU A 9 -13.44 13.94 18.97
N GLN A 10 -13.03 13.48 17.78
CA GLN A 10 -13.92 13.37 16.62
C GLN A 10 -14.91 12.22 16.81
N VAL A 11 -14.45 11.09 17.37
CA VAL A 11 -15.31 9.96 17.73
C VAL A 11 -16.31 10.41 18.80
N LYS A 12 -15.83 11.06 19.86
CA LYS A 12 -16.67 11.55 20.95
C LYS A 12 -17.74 12.53 20.47
N ALA A 13 -17.41 13.44 19.54
CA ALA A 13 -18.37 14.39 19.00
C ALA A 13 -19.54 13.70 18.28
N LEU A 14 -19.31 12.56 17.64
CA LEU A 14 -20.37 11.75 17.03
C LEU A 14 -21.19 11.00 18.09
N GLU A 15 -20.53 10.43 19.09
CA GLU A 15 -21.20 9.73 20.21
C GLU A 15 -22.10 10.68 21.02
N ASP A 16 -21.64 11.92 21.28
CA ASP A 16 -22.41 12.96 21.98
C ASP A 16 -23.68 13.37 21.19
N LEU A 17 -23.71 13.14 19.87
CA LEU A 17 -24.90 13.31 19.01
C LEU A 17 -25.81 12.07 18.97
N GLY A 18 -25.49 11.02 19.74
CA GLY A 18 -26.24 9.77 19.79
C GLY A 18 -25.97 8.84 18.59
N VAL A 19 -24.88 9.06 17.84
CA VAL A 19 -24.47 8.17 16.75
C VAL A 19 -23.67 7.01 17.31
N THR A 20 -24.05 5.77 16.99
CA THR A 20 -23.22 4.60 17.28
C THR A 20 -21.98 4.61 16.39
N VAL A 21 -20.79 4.63 16.99
CA VAL A 21 -19.52 4.64 16.26
C VAL A 21 -18.77 3.35 16.51
N TYR A 22 -18.28 2.73 15.44
CA TYR A 22 -17.30 1.66 15.51
C TYR A 22 -16.03 2.08 14.78
N TYR A 23 -14.89 2.02 15.44
CA TYR A 23 -13.60 2.34 14.84
C TYR A 23 -12.95 1.07 14.28
N LEU A 24 -12.83 1.01 12.95
CA LEU A 24 -12.14 -0.06 12.26
C LEU A 24 -10.68 0.34 12.05
N ASN A 25 -9.75 -0.47 12.57
CA ASN A 25 -8.31 -0.25 12.35
C ASN A 25 -7.97 -0.51 10.87
N ASN A 26 -6.88 0.08 10.37
CA ASN A 26 -6.35 -0.31 9.07
C ASN A 26 -5.73 -1.72 9.16
N PRO A 27 -6.09 -2.67 8.29
CA PRO A 27 -5.47 -3.98 8.28
C PRO A 27 -4.04 -3.90 7.72
N LEU A 28 -3.14 -4.69 8.29
CA LEU A 28 -1.75 -4.85 7.81
C LEU A 28 -1.57 -6.16 7.04
N THR A 29 -2.53 -7.08 7.13
CA THR A 29 -2.54 -8.37 6.42
C THR A 29 -3.89 -8.65 5.78
N PHE A 30 -3.90 -9.56 4.79
CA PHE A 30 -5.15 -10.02 4.18
C PHE A 30 -6.05 -10.77 5.17
N ALA A 31 -5.46 -11.53 6.12
CA ALA A 31 -6.24 -12.20 7.17
C ALA A 31 -7.02 -11.18 8.02
N GLU A 32 -6.36 -10.11 8.45
CA GLU A 32 -7.02 -9.01 9.17
C GLU A 32 -8.10 -8.33 8.29
N LEU A 33 -7.83 -8.12 7.00
CA LEU A 33 -8.84 -7.58 6.07
C LEU A 33 -10.09 -8.48 6.00
N TYR A 34 -9.92 -9.80 5.92
CA TYR A 34 -11.04 -10.74 5.87
C TYR A 34 -11.85 -10.73 7.17
N ASP A 35 -11.17 -10.69 8.32
CA ASP A 35 -11.83 -10.60 9.62
C ASP A 35 -12.61 -9.28 9.75
N GLN A 36 -12.06 -8.18 9.24
CA GLN A 36 -12.74 -6.88 9.21
C GLN A 36 -13.97 -6.87 8.30
N VAL A 37 -13.90 -7.50 7.12
CA VAL A 37 -15.07 -7.66 6.24
C VAL A 37 -16.19 -8.39 6.97
N LYS A 38 -15.88 -9.52 7.62
CA LYS A 38 -16.85 -10.31 8.40
C LYS A 38 -17.44 -9.51 9.56
N LEU A 39 -16.60 -8.76 10.28
CA LEU A 39 -17.01 -7.89 11.37
C LEU A 39 -17.97 -6.79 10.90
N VAL A 40 -17.71 -6.14 9.76
CA VAL A 40 -18.63 -5.15 9.18
C VAL A 40 -19.96 -5.81 8.80
N GLY A 41 -19.93 -7.05 8.27
CA GLY A 41 -21.13 -7.86 8.05
C GLY A 41 -21.97 -8.05 9.32
N GLN A 42 -21.34 -8.45 10.43
CA GLN A 42 -22.00 -8.61 11.73
C GLN A 42 -22.60 -7.30 12.23
N LEU A 43 -21.85 -6.20 12.16
CA LEU A 43 -22.30 -4.89 12.63
C LEU A 43 -23.48 -4.32 11.82
N THR A 44 -23.63 -4.76 10.57
CA THR A 44 -24.65 -4.24 9.66
C THR A 44 -25.78 -5.22 9.35
N GLY A 45 -25.73 -6.44 9.89
CA GLY A 45 -26.73 -7.49 9.65
C GLY A 45 -26.60 -8.23 8.31
N HIS A 46 -25.40 -8.25 7.70
CA HIS A 46 -25.09 -8.89 6.41
C HIS A 46 -24.00 -9.97 6.59
N GLU A 47 -24.14 -10.83 7.60
CA GLU A 47 -23.11 -11.82 7.96
C GLU A 47 -22.85 -12.84 6.84
N GLU A 48 -23.90 -13.31 6.15
CA GLU A 48 -23.79 -14.30 5.09
C GLU A 48 -23.04 -13.72 3.88
N GLU A 49 -23.43 -12.53 3.42
CA GLU A 49 -22.79 -11.83 2.30
C GLU A 49 -21.33 -11.49 2.60
N ALA A 50 -21.03 -11.06 3.84
CA ALA A 50 -19.67 -10.76 4.26
C ALA A 50 -18.78 -12.00 4.30
N ASN A 51 -19.30 -13.15 4.76
CA ASN A 51 -18.56 -14.42 4.74
C ASN A 51 -18.23 -14.84 3.30
N VAL A 52 -19.23 -14.82 2.41
CA VAL A 52 -19.04 -15.14 0.98
C VAL A 52 -18.03 -14.20 0.32
N LEU A 53 -18.08 -12.90 0.63
CA LEU A 53 -17.12 -11.92 0.14
C LEU A 53 -15.70 -12.23 0.64
N ALA A 54 -15.53 -12.48 1.94
CA ALA A 54 -14.23 -12.81 2.51
C ALA A 54 -13.62 -14.07 1.89
N GLU A 55 -14.41 -15.12 1.68
CA GLU A 55 -13.97 -16.36 1.00
C GLU A 55 -13.57 -16.11 -0.45
N THR A 56 -14.36 -15.30 -1.18
CA THR A 56 -14.07 -14.93 -2.57
C THR A 56 -12.76 -14.13 -2.67
N LEU A 57 -12.52 -13.21 -1.74
CA LEU A 57 -11.28 -12.43 -1.69
C LEU A 57 -10.08 -13.32 -1.34
N SER A 58 -10.22 -14.24 -0.38
CA SER A 58 -9.19 -15.23 -0.05
C SER A 58 -8.80 -16.06 -1.26
N ALA A 59 -9.79 -16.64 -1.95
CA ALA A 59 -9.54 -17.47 -3.13
C ALA A 59 -8.81 -16.71 -4.27
N ARG A 60 -9.09 -15.41 -4.43
CA ARG A 60 -8.39 -14.56 -5.41
C ARG A 60 -6.93 -14.33 -5.03
N VAL A 61 -6.64 -14.12 -3.75
CA VAL A 61 -5.27 -13.95 -3.25
C VAL A 61 -4.50 -15.27 -3.34
N ASP A 62 -5.13 -16.38 -3.01
CA ASP A 62 -4.54 -17.72 -3.13
C ASP A 62 -4.18 -18.02 -4.59
N ALA A 63 -5.06 -17.69 -5.54
CA ALA A 63 -4.79 -17.88 -6.96
C ALA A 63 -3.56 -17.09 -7.46
N VAL A 64 -3.37 -15.86 -6.98
CA VAL A 64 -2.19 -15.06 -7.30
C VAL A 64 -0.95 -15.64 -6.64
N THR A 65 -1.03 -15.99 -5.36
CA THR A 65 0.09 -16.55 -4.59
C THR A 65 0.58 -17.87 -5.20
N GLU A 66 -0.34 -18.73 -5.64
CA GLU A 66 -0.01 -19.97 -6.35
C GLU A 66 0.66 -19.68 -7.70
N ALA A 67 0.12 -18.73 -8.47
CA ALA A 67 0.67 -18.37 -9.78
C ALA A 67 2.12 -17.84 -9.70
N VAL A 68 2.47 -17.14 -8.62
CA VAL A 68 3.82 -16.59 -8.42
C VAL A 68 4.76 -17.53 -7.64
N SER A 69 4.26 -18.65 -7.09
CA SER A 69 5.01 -19.55 -6.21
C SER A 69 6.27 -20.18 -6.84
N SER A 70 6.28 -20.30 -8.17
CA SER A 70 7.40 -20.87 -8.94
C SER A 70 8.33 -19.83 -9.53
N VAL A 71 8.03 -18.54 -9.35
CA VAL A 71 8.84 -17.43 -9.85
C VAL A 71 10.10 -17.32 -8.97
N THR A 72 11.26 -17.30 -9.62
CA THR A 72 12.57 -17.22 -8.95
C THR A 72 13.18 -15.82 -9.03
N GLU A 73 12.73 -15.02 -9.99
CA GLU A 73 13.11 -13.61 -10.12
C GLU A 73 12.26 -12.78 -9.16
N ILE A 74 12.92 -12.06 -8.26
CA ILE A 74 12.26 -11.23 -7.24
C ILE A 74 12.46 -9.78 -7.64
N PRO A 75 11.49 -9.15 -8.34
CA PRO A 75 11.65 -7.77 -8.76
C PRO A 75 11.58 -6.81 -7.57
N THR A 76 12.36 -5.75 -7.65
CA THR A 76 12.33 -4.64 -6.72
C THR A 76 11.25 -3.63 -7.13
N VAL A 77 10.50 -3.14 -6.14
CA VAL A 77 9.32 -2.29 -6.38
C VAL A 77 9.42 -1.03 -5.54
N PHE A 78 9.30 0.12 -6.21
CA PHE A 78 9.01 1.40 -5.58
C PHE A 78 7.53 1.70 -5.65
N TYR A 79 6.92 1.99 -4.51
CA TYR A 79 5.54 2.45 -4.45
C TYR A 79 5.52 3.95 -4.10
N GLU A 80 5.14 4.78 -5.05
CA GLU A 80 4.92 6.20 -4.82
C GLU A 80 3.53 6.41 -4.23
N LEU A 81 3.48 6.84 -2.97
CA LEU A 81 2.23 7.17 -2.29
C LEU A 81 1.80 8.62 -2.57
N ASP A 82 2.77 9.54 -2.60
CA ASP A 82 2.55 10.97 -2.87
C ASP A 82 3.84 11.59 -3.41
N GLY A 83 3.80 12.06 -4.65
CA GLY A 83 4.87 12.76 -5.34
C GLY A 83 4.76 14.28 -5.34
N THR A 84 3.99 14.89 -4.43
CA THR A 84 3.78 16.36 -4.38
C THR A 84 5.11 17.11 -4.24
N ASP A 85 6.03 16.58 -3.43
CA ASP A 85 7.45 16.92 -3.49
C ASP A 85 8.18 15.86 -4.34
N PRO A 86 8.43 16.12 -5.64
CA PRO A 86 9.00 15.13 -6.53
C PRO A 86 10.46 14.80 -6.20
N SER A 87 11.14 15.61 -5.38
CA SER A 87 12.52 15.33 -4.93
C SER A 87 12.57 14.33 -3.77
N LYS A 88 11.45 14.19 -3.04
CA LYS A 88 11.30 13.38 -1.84
C LYS A 88 9.89 12.78 -1.74
N PRO A 89 9.49 11.94 -2.71
CA PRO A 89 8.18 11.32 -2.68
C PRO A 89 7.98 10.49 -1.41
N TRP A 90 6.74 10.45 -0.94
CA TRP A 90 6.34 9.54 0.13
C TRP A 90 6.20 8.12 -0.41
N THR A 91 6.64 7.15 0.39
CA THR A 91 6.56 5.73 0.07
C THR A 91 6.13 4.90 1.29
N THR A 92 6.04 3.59 1.11
CA THR A 92 5.62 2.61 2.12
C THR A 92 6.84 1.83 2.59
N GLY A 93 7.07 1.80 3.90
CA GLY A 93 8.12 1.01 4.54
C GLY A 93 7.66 -0.39 4.96
N ALA A 94 8.54 -1.08 5.68
CA ALA A 94 8.29 -2.44 6.15
C ALA A 94 7.04 -2.54 7.05
N GLY A 95 6.26 -3.61 6.87
CA GLY A 95 5.09 -3.90 7.68
C GLY A 95 3.88 -3.01 7.40
N THR A 96 3.85 -2.30 6.28
CA THR A 96 2.61 -1.72 5.75
C THR A 96 1.80 -2.76 4.98
N PHE A 97 0.51 -2.48 4.74
CA PHE A 97 -0.31 -3.34 3.88
C PHE A 97 0.26 -3.44 2.45
N MET A 98 0.86 -2.37 1.94
CA MET A 98 1.48 -2.33 0.60
C MET A 98 2.76 -3.18 0.56
N ASP A 99 3.58 -3.15 1.60
CA ASP A 99 4.72 -4.04 1.77
C ASP A 99 4.30 -5.51 1.78
N THR A 100 3.22 -5.85 2.50
CA THR A 100 2.60 -7.19 2.46
C THR A 100 2.16 -7.57 1.04
N MET A 101 1.45 -6.68 0.33
CA MET A 101 0.99 -6.97 -1.03
C MET A 101 2.14 -7.16 -2.03
N ILE A 102 3.17 -6.31 -1.98
CA ILE A 102 4.34 -6.42 -2.85
C ILE A 102 5.05 -7.76 -2.61
N THR A 103 5.25 -8.12 -1.34
CA THR A 103 5.91 -9.37 -0.95
C THR A 103 5.11 -10.60 -1.40
N MET A 104 3.79 -10.59 -1.17
CA MET A 104 2.91 -11.70 -1.59
C MET A 104 2.81 -11.84 -3.12
N ALA A 105 3.01 -10.75 -3.86
CA ALA A 105 3.10 -10.77 -5.31
C ALA A 105 4.48 -11.24 -5.84
N GLY A 106 5.42 -11.58 -4.96
CA GLY A 106 6.76 -12.06 -5.31
C GLY A 106 7.81 -10.96 -5.49
N GLY A 107 7.50 -9.71 -5.13
CA GLY A 107 8.43 -8.59 -5.21
C GLY A 107 9.12 -8.26 -3.89
N THR A 108 10.07 -7.32 -3.94
CA THR A 108 10.70 -6.71 -2.77
C THR A 108 10.43 -5.21 -2.78
N ASN A 109 9.85 -4.70 -1.70
CA ASN A 109 9.61 -3.26 -1.53
C ASN A 109 10.93 -2.53 -1.19
N ILE A 110 11.35 -1.60 -2.04
CA ILE A 110 12.58 -0.82 -1.80
C ILE A 110 12.47 0.09 -0.57
N GLY A 111 11.25 0.51 -0.22
CA GLY A 111 10.97 1.27 0.99
C GLY A 111 11.12 0.45 2.28
N GLY A 112 11.24 -0.89 2.18
CA GLY A 112 11.39 -1.79 3.31
C GLY A 112 12.63 -1.52 4.19
N VAL A 113 13.62 -0.79 3.67
CA VAL A 113 14.82 -0.37 4.42
C VAL A 113 14.58 0.82 5.37
N LEU A 114 13.43 1.50 5.22
CA LEU A 114 13.10 2.69 6.01
C LEU A 114 12.68 2.30 7.43
N SER A 115 13.00 3.15 8.41
CA SER A 115 12.64 2.93 9.81
C SER A 115 11.17 3.18 10.13
N GLU A 116 10.45 3.88 9.24
CA GLU A 116 9.05 4.24 9.41
C GLU A 116 8.19 3.57 8.34
N GLN A 117 6.95 3.22 8.71
CA GLN A 117 5.96 2.64 7.79
C GLN A 117 5.60 3.57 6.63
N TYR A 118 5.64 4.87 6.84
CA TYR A 118 5.43 5.86 5.79
C TYR A 118 6.48 6.94 5.96
N ALA A 119 7.28 7.16 4.93
CA ALA A 119 8.37 8.11 4.97
C ALA A 119 8.66 8.66 3.59
N GLN A 120 9.34 9.81 3.59
CA GLN A 120 9.93 10.36 2.37
C GLN A 120 11.24 9.63 2.06
N ILE A 121 11.46 9.35 0.78
CA ILE A 121 12.72 8.81 0.25
C ILE A 121 13.21 9.74 -0.85
N SER A 122 14.51 10.05 -0.89
CA SER A 122 15.02 10.99 -1.90
C SER A 122 15.11 10.32 -3.28
N VAL A 123 14.99 11.11 -4.34
CA VAL A 123 15.14 10.60 -5.72
C VAL A 123 16.53 9.99 -5.93
N GLU A 124 17.58 10.54 -5.34
CA GLU A 124 18.93 9.97 -5.45
C GLU A 124 19.00 8.56 -4.86
N GLU A 125 18.33 8.33 -3.73
CA GLU A 125 18.25 7.00 -3.11
C GLU A 125 17.41 6.04 -3.97
N ILE A 126 16.27 6.50 -4.53
CA ILE A 126 15.44 5.71 -5.45
C ILE A 126 16.25 5.30 -6.69
N VAL A 127 17.01 6.22 -7.29
CA VAL A 127 17.88 5.96 -8.44
C VAL A 127 19.04 5.03 -8.08
N LEU A 128 19.58 5.15 -6.86
CA LEU A 128 20.64 4.26 -6.36
C LEU A 128 20.14 2.82 -6.19
N GLN A 129 18.93 2.65 -5.64
CA GLN A 129 18.29 1.35 -5.46
C GLN A 129 17.78 0.75 -6.78
N ASN A 130 17.51 1.59 -7.79
CA ASN A 130 17.17 1.19 -9.16
C ASN A 130 16.04 0.13 -9.22
N PRO A 131 14.83 0.43 -8.71
CA PRO A 131 13.70 -0.48 -8.72
C PRO A 131 13.34 -0.95 -10.13
N ASP A 132 12.96 -2.23 -10.26
CA ASP A 132 12.46 -2.83 -11.51
C ASP A 132 11.08 -2.28 -11.89
N PHE A 133 10.24 -1.98 -10.88
CA PHE A 133 8.91 -1.40 -11.07
C PHE A 133 8.68 -0.17 -10.21
N ILE A 134 7.97 0.80 -10.77
CA ILE A 134 7.41 1.95 -10.06
C ILE A 134 5.88 1.86 -10.14
N ILE A 135 5.24 1.81 -8.98
CA ILE A 135 3.77 1.80 -8.85
C ILE A 135 3.35 3.16 -8.33
N LEU A 136 2.46 3.84 -9.07
CA LEU A 136 1.96 5.16 -8.73
C LEU A 136 0.61 5.04 -8.02
N GLY A 137 0.61 5.15 -6.68
CA GLY A 137 -0.60 5.21 -5.86
C GLY A 137 -1.37 6.53 -6.03
N ASP A 138 -0.68 7.58 -6.47
CA ASP A 138 -1.21 8.92 -6.69
C ASP A 138 -1.58 9.23 -8.15
N ALA A 139 -1.56 8.23 -9.04
CA ALA A 139 -1.90 8.40 -10.45
C ALA A 139 -3.31 8.97 -10.66
N LEU A 140 -4.27 8.57 -9.82
CA LEU A 140 -5.64 9.09 -9.86
C LEU A 140 -5.75 10.57 -9.43
N TYR A 141 -4.69 11.13 -8.86
CA TYR A 141 -4.61 12.52 -8.39
C TYR A 141 -3.73 13.40 -9.28
N GLY A 142 -3.43 12.94 -10.50
CA GLY A 142 -2.83 13.77 -11.56
C GLY A 142 -1.37 13.46 -11.88
N VAL A 143 -0.75 12.49 -11.20
CA VAL A 143 0.60 12.02 -11.56
C VAL A 143 0.51 11.11 -12.78
N THR A 144 1.30 11.41 -13.80
CA THR A 144 1.38 10.61 -15.05
C THR A 144 2.80 10.13 -15.30
N ILE A 145 2.95 9.11 -16.15
CA ILE A 145 4.27 8.58 -16.55
C ILE A 145 5.13 9.70 -17.16
N GLU A 146 4.54 10.58 -17.97
CA GLU A 146 5.23 11.73 -18.55
C GLU A 146 5.74 12.68 -17.47
N SER A 147 4.91 12.97 -16.46
CA SER A 147 5.31 13.84 -15.35
C SER A 147 6.46 13.24 -14.52
N ILE A 148 6.55 11.91 -14.41
CA ILE A 148 7.69 11.22 -13.77
C ILE A 148 8.97 11.41 -14.59
N ALA A 149 8.89 11.23 -15.91
CA ALA A 149 10.05 11.32 -16.80
C ALA A 149 10.68 12.72 -16.81
N GLU A 150 9.90 13.77 -16.51
CA GLU A 150 10.37 15.15 -16.40
C GLU A 150 11.06 15.47 -15.06
N ARG A 151 10.96 14.60 -14.06
CA ARG A 151 11.52 14.86 -12.73
C ARG A 151 13.05 14.87 -12.77
N ALA A 152 13.64 15.87 -12.13
CA ALA A 152 15.09 15.93 -11.93
C ALA A 152 15.58 14.66 -11.22
N GLY A 153 16.65 14.04 -11.73
CA GLY A 153 17.21 12.78 -11.22
C GLY A 153 16.66 11.51 -11.88
N TRP A 154 15.47 11.56 -12.50
CA TRP A 154 14.85 10.37 -13.10
C TRP A 154 15.41 10.01 -14.49
N ALA A 155 16.06 10.94 -15.18
CA ALA A 155 16.69 10.70 -16.49
C ALA A 155 17.79 9.62 -16.44
N ASP A 156 18.30 9.25 -15.26
CA ASP A 156 19.34 8.24 -15.09
C ASP A 156 18.81 6.79 -14.98
N PHE A 157 17.50 6.59 -14.80
CA PHE A 157 16.87 5.25 -14.73
C PHE A 157 17.02 4.45 -16.03
N ASP A 158 16.82 5.08 -17.19
CA ASP A 158 16.78 4.38 -18.50
C ASP A 158 18.19 3.99 -19.04
N ARG A 159 19.28 4.42 -18.38
CA ARG A 159 20.65 4.10 -18.84
C ARG A 159 21.21 2.79 -18.30
N ARG A 160 20.65 2.23 -17.22
CA ARG A 160 21.19 1.01 -16.58
C ARG A 160 20.45 -0.27 -16.97
N ALA A 161 19.21 -0.18 -17.45
CA ALA A 161 18.40 -1.32 -17.90
C ALA A 161 18.78 -1.87 -19.30
N ARG A 162 19.78 -1.29 -19.99
CA ARG A 162 20.23 -1.71 -21.34
C ARG A 162 21.62 -2.35 -21.36
N LYS A 163 21.99 -3.08 -20.30
CA LYS A 163 23.22 -3.90 -20.28
C LYS A 163 22.91 -5.35 -19.99
#